data_AF-A0A2K8NZ73-F1
#
_entry.id   AF-A0A2K8NZ73-F1
#
_cell.length_a   1.000
_cell.length_b   1.000
_cell.length_c   1.000
_cell.angle_alpha   90.00
_cell.angle_beta   90.00
_cell.angle_gamma   90.00
#
_symmetry.space_group_name_H-M   'P 1'
#
loop_
_entity.id
_entity.type
_entity.pdbx_description
1 polymer ?
#
loop_
_entity_poly.entity_id
_entity_poly.type
_entity_poly.pdbx_seq_one_letter_code
_entity_poly.pdbx_strand_id
1 'polypeptide(L)'
;MQIKNTFQTKLENNINSLIVTFQEEEINKISDKVAYDFLRLLAKNHDEIAQNLNEYVRIIKIIALANQRNHVTQSDLFAMLILKDDLSKKLHEDFKQKLKSTMFKELFYYLELNGEFKDSVTENFNNKNLSKQEKDNAANLFDWTSEQIKFLESKNFKEEPQLKNVITKKLVEEWIEKTKNEILARLKWQKLGFEMIKNC
;
A
#
# COMPACT_ATOMS: atom_id res chain seq x y z
N MET A 1 9.69 12.45 -22.88
CA MET A 1 10.20 11.35 -22.05
C MET A 1 11.61 11.63 -21.49
N GLN A 2 11.93 12.89 -21.09
CA GLN A 2 13.28 13.27 -20.63
C GLN A 2 13.35 13.72 -19.15
N ILE A 3 12.21 14.00 -18.50
CA ILE A 3 12.16 14.53 -17.12
C ILE A 3 12.19 13.41 -16.05
N LYS A 4 11.83 12.17 -16.41
CA LYS A 4 11.89 11.02 -15.48
C LYS A 4 13.32 10.62 -15.10
N ASN A 5 14.30 10.80 -15.99
CA ASN A 5 15.69 10.42 -15.73
C ASN A 5 16.35 11.28 -14.64
N THR A 6 16.13 12.59 -14.60
CA THR A 6 16.88 13.46 -13.67
C THR A 6 16.51 13.26 -12.20
N PHE A 7 15.26 12.89 -11.91
CA PHE A 7 14.79 12.67 -10.54
C PHE A 7 15.30 11.34 -9.98
N GLN A 8 15.21 10.29 -10.79
CA GLN A 8 15.63 8.94 -10.41
C GLN A 8 17.15 8.85 -10.22
N THR A 9 17.94 9.41 -11.14
CA THR A 9 19.41 9.47 -11.01
C THR A 9 19.86 10.30 -9.80
N LYS A 10 19.13 11.37 -9.41
CA LYS A 10 19.43 12.11 -8.16
C LYS A 10 19.15 11.29 -6.91
N LEU A 11 18.10 10.48 -6.93
CA LEU A 11 17.71 9.61 -5.82
C LEU A 11 18.69 8.44 -5.65
N GLU A 12 19.11 7.81 -6.74
CA GLU A 12 20.13 6.76 -6.74
C GLU A 12 21.46 7.28 -6.21
N ASN A 13 21.91 8.46 -6.66
CA ASN A 13 23.13 9.09 -6.16
C ASN A 13 23.02 9.42 -4.66
N ASN A 14 21.83 9.82 -4.18
CA ASN A 14 21.60 10.06 -2.75
C ASN A 14 21.70 8.76 -1.95
N ILE A 15 21.15 7.65 -2.43
CA ILE A 15 21.24 6.38 -1.70
C ILE A 15 22.66 5.80 -1.76
N ASN A 16 23.32 5.85 -2.91
CA ASN A 16 24.70 5.40 -3.05
C ASN A 16 25.68 6.18 -2.15
N SER A 17 25.48 7.48 -1.98
CA SER A 17 26.26 8.26 -1.01
C SER A 17 25.95 7.89 0.44
N LEU A 18 24.69 7.60 0.78
CA LEU A 18 24.31 7.13 2.12
C LEU A 18 24.88 5.75 2.47
N ILE A 19 24.99 4.85 1.49
CA ILE A 19 25.61 3.53 1.66
C ILE A 19 27.07 3.64 2.12
N VAL A 20 27.77 4.70 1.71
CA VAL A 20 29.18 4.97 2.08
C VAL A 20 29.29 5.75 3.40
N THR A 21 28.18 6.30 3.90
CA THR A 21 28.17 7.21 5.07
C THR A 21 28.00 6.48 6.40
N PHE A 22 27.17 5.45 6.47
CA PHE A 22 26.87 4.76 7.74
C PHE A 22 27.81 3.58 7.99
N GLN A 23 28.22 3.40 9.25
CA GLN A 23 29.03 2.24 9.65
C GLN A 23 28.17 0.97 9.73
N GLU A 24 28.77 -0.19 9.46
CA GLU A 24 28.04 -1.47 9.44
C GLU A 24 27.47 -1.82 10.82
N GLU A 25 28.15 -1.41 11.90
CA GLU A 25 27.68 -1.54 13.28
C GLU A 25 26.40 -0.74 13.55
N GLU A 26 26.22 0.41 12.92
CA GLU A 26 25.01 1.23 13.03
C GLU A 26 23.86 0.59 12.26
N ILE A 27 24.14 0.10 11.05
CA ILE A 27 23.18 -0.61 10.21
C ILE A 27 22.64 -1.83 10.95
N ASN A 28 23.51 -2.64 11.55
CA ASN A 28 23.13 -3.87 12.23
C ASN A 28 22.22 -3.67 13.45
N LYS A 29 22.20 -2.46 14.05
CA LYS A 29 21.31 -2.12 15.17
C LYS A 29 19.86 -1.87 14.74
N ILE A 30 19.60 -1.65 13.44
CA ILE A 30 18.25 -1.43 12.95
C ILE A 30 17.46 -2.73 12.93
N SER A 31 16.28 -2.73 13.56
CA SER A 31 15.34 -3.84 13.43
C SER A 31 14.76 -3.89 12.02
N ASP A 32 14.93 -5.02 11.35
CA ASP A 32 14.58 -5.24 9.95
C ASP A 32 13.41 -6.20 9.72
N LYS A 33 12.68 -6.57 10.79
CA LYS A 33 11.55 -7.51 10.72
C LYS A 33 10.56 -7.15 9.60
N VAL A 34 10.20 -5.86 9.47
CA VAL A 34 9.30 -5.37 8.42
C VAL A 34 9.88 -5.62 7.02
N ALA A 35 11.18 -5.33 6.82
CA ALA A 35 11.85 -5.59 5.55
C ALA A 35 11.88 -7.10 5.26
N TYR A 36 12.32 -7.90 6.22
CA TYR A 36 12.51 -9.33 6.05
C TYR A 36 11.20 -10.06 5.73
N ASP A 37 10.13 -9.77 6.49
CA ASP A 37 8.81 -10.38 6.28
C ASP A 37 8.23 -9.99 4.92
N PHE A 38 8.35 -8.71 4.54
CA PHE A 38 7.85 -8.21 3.26
C PHE A 38 8.63 -8.79 2.07
N LEU A 39 9.96 -8.80 2.15
CA LEU A 39 10.82 -9.34 1.10
C LEU A 39 10.62 -10.84 0.93
N ARG A 40 10.44 -11.60 2.01
CA ARG A 40 10.10 -13.04 1.92
C ARG A 40 8.73 -13.27 1.28
N LEU A 41 7.76 -12.39 1.52
CA LEU A 41 6.48 -12.46 0.83
C LEU A 41 6.63 -12.21 -0.68
N LEU A 42 7.45 -11.24 -1.06
CA LEU A 42 7.70 -10.88 -2.46
C LEU A 42 8.53 -11.95 -3.19
N ALA A 43 9.55 -12.50 -2.53
CA ALA A 43 10.45 -13.54 -3.04
C ALA A 43 9.73 -14.81 -3.50
N LYS A 44 8.51 -15.09 -3.02
CA LYS A 44 7.69 -16.22 -3.48
C LYS A 44 7.46 -16.25 -4.99
N ASN A 45 7.48 -15.07 -5.63
CA ASN A 45 7.21 -14.90 -7.05
C ASN A 45 8.39 -14.31 -7.83
N HIS A 46 9.51 -14.02 -7.14
CA HIS A 46 10.62 -13.23 -7.66
C HIS A 46 11.95 -13.76 -7.12
N ASP A 47 12.58 -14.67 -7.86
CA ASP A 47 13.84 -15.31 -7.47
C ASP A 47 14.98 -14.31 -7.29
N GLU A 48 14.97 -13.20 -8.04
CA GLU A 48 15.94 -12.11 -7.89
C GLU A 48 15.92 -11.47 -6.51
N ILE A 49 14.75 -11.43 -5.85
CA ILE A 49 14.61 -10.95 -4.47
C ILE A 49 15.17 -11.99 -3.50
N ALA A 50 14.91 -13.27 -3.74
CA ALA A 50 15.41 -14.35 -2.89
C ALA A 50 16.94 -14.40 -2.89
N GLN A 51 17.56 -14.26 -4.06
CA GLN A 51 19.02 -14.31 -4.22
C GLN A 51 19.74 -13.10 -3.59
N ASN A 52 19.09 -11.93 -3.57
CA ASN A 52 19.67 -10.67 -3.09
C ASN A 52 19.01 -10.16 -1.80
N LEU A 53 18.36 -11.05 -1.03
CA LEU A 53 17.56 -10.68 0.15
C LEU A 53 18.33 -9.80 1.14
N ASN A 54 19.55 -10.20 1.49
CA ASN A 54 20.38 -9.48 2.45
C ASN A 54 20.80 -8.11 1.94
N GLU A 55 21.07 -7.98 0.64
CA GLU A 55 21.40 -6.70 -0.01
C GLU A 55 20.22 -5.73 0.11
N TYR A 56 19.01 -6.18 -0.23
CA TYR A 56 17.79 -5.37 -0.11
C TYR A 56 17.47 -5.01 1.35
N VAL A 57 17.62 -5.95 2.28
CA VAL A 57 17.45 -5.67 3.72
C VAL A 57 18.43 -4.59 4.18
N ARG A 58 19.71 -4.72 3.84
CA ARG A 58 20.76 -3.75 4.20
C ARG A 58 20.43 -2.36 3.69
N ILE A 59 20.04 -2.26 2.42
CA ILE A 59 19.56 -1.04 1.79
C ILE A 59 18.41 -0.41 2.58
N ILE A 60 17.37 -1.18 2.93
CA ILE A 60 16.19 -0.66 3.62
C ILE A 60 16.57 -0.16 5.01
N LYS A 61 17.51 -0.82 5.69
CA LYS A 61 18.05 -0.39 7.00
C LYS A 61 18.81 0.94 6.91
N ILE A 62 19.60 1.15 5.85
CA ILE A 62 20.28 2.42 5.57
C ILE A 62 19.26 3.57 5.43
N ILE A 63 18.13 3.29 4.80
CA ILE A 63 17.06 4.27 4.62
C ILE A 63 16.37 4.56 5.97
N ALA A 64 16.14 3.54 6.79
CA ALA A 64 15.63 3.74 8.14
C ALA A 64 16.57 4.60 8.99
N LEU A 65 17.90 4.38 8.90
CA LEU A 65 18.92 5.21 9.55
C LEU A 65 18.92 6.65 9.06
N ALA A 66 18.85 6.87 7.75
CA ALA A 66 18.76 8.22 7.18
C ALA A 66 17.49 8.96 7.63
N ASN A 67 16.43 8.21 7.94
CA ASN A 67 15.21 8.72 8.56
C ASN A 67 15.28 8.83 10.10
N GLN A 68 16.46 8.61 10.70
CA GLN A 68 16.70 8.66 12.14
C GLN A 68 15.84 7.67 12.94
N ARG A 69 15.59 6.47 12.39
CA ARG A 69 14.78 5.43 13.03
C ARG A 69 15.65 4.26 13.46
N ASN A 70 15.26 3.58 14.53
CA ASN A 70 15.89 2.36 15.02
C ASN A 70 15.23 1.06 14.49
N HIS A 71 14.21 1.20 13.66
CA HIS A 71 13.50 0.10 13.02
C HIS A 71 12.99 0.52 11.63
N VAL A 72 12.88 -0.46 10.75
CA VAL A 72 12.29 -0.30 9.42
C VAL A 72 10.78 -0.08 9.52
N THR A 73 10.26 0.86 8.72
CA THR A 73 8.83 1.08 8.50
C THR A 73 8.44 0.79 7.06
N GLN A 74 7.13 0.79 6.78
CA GLN A 74 6.59 0.53 5.43
C GLN A 74 7.14 1.50 4.37
N SER A 75 7.37 2.77 4.75
CA SER A 75 7.89 3.78 3.83
C SER A 75 9.31 3.50 3.33
N ASP A 76 10.13 2.79 4.11
CA ASP A 76 11.52 2.50 3.75
C ASP A 76 11.61 1.43 2.67
N LEU A 77 10.60 0.55 2.59
CA LEU A 77 10.52 -0.51 1.57
C LEU A 77 10.56 0.06 0.16
N PHE A 78 10.08 1.29 -0.04
CA PHE A 78 10.10 1.97 -1.34
C PHE A 78 11.49 2.22 -1.90
N ALA A 79 12.53 2.17 -1.07
CA ALA A 79 13.90 2.29 -1.53
C ALA A 79 14.28 1.19 -2.53
N MET A 80 13.66 0.01 -2.42
CA MET A 80 13.83 -1.06 -3.40
C MET A 80 13.51 -0.62 -4.82
N LEU A 81 12.47 0.20 -5.00
CA LEU A 81 12.01 0.66 -6.32
C LEU A 81 12.92 1.71 -6.95
N ILE A 82 13.92 2.19 -6.20
CA ILE A 82 14.83 3.26 -6.61
C ILE A 82 16.21 2.70 -6.96
N LEU A 83 16.59 1.54 -6.43
CA LEU A 83 17.99 1.11 -6.43
C LEU A 83 18.41 0.19 -7.56
N LYS A 84 17.45 -0.38 -8.28
CA LYS A 84 17.75 -1.14 -9.49
C LYS A 84 16.86 -0.63 -10.61
N ASP A 85 17.48 0.11 -11.53
CA ASP A 85 16.87 0.55 -12.79
C ASP A 85 16.33 -0.62 -13.63
N ASP A 86 16.76 -1.84 -13.32
CA ASP A 86 16.44 -3.07 -14.05
C ASP A 86 15.38 -3.95 -13.35
N LEU A 87 14.71 -3.46 -12.29
CA LEU A 87 13.60 -4.21 -11.73
C LEU A 87 12.50 -4.34 -12.78
N SER A 88 12.07 -5.57 -13.04
CA SER A 88 11.02 -5.82 -14.02
C SER A 88 9.75 -5.03 -13.67
N LYS A 89 9.01 -4.56 -14.70
CA LYS A 89 7.71 -3.90 -14.50
C LYS A 89 6.77 -4.74 -13.62
N LYS A 90 6.83 -6.07 -13.78
CA LYS A 90 6.07 -7.04 -12.99
C LYS A 90 6.44 -6.97 -11.50
N LEU A 91 7.73 -6.91 -11.16
CA LEU A 91 8.15 -6.75 -9.77
C LEU A 91 7.67 -5.43 -9.16
N HIS A 92 7.71 -4.32 -9.90
CA HIS A 92 7.17 -3.04 -9.43
C HIS A 92 5.67 -3.12 -9.12
N GLU A 93 4.91 -3.79 -9.97
CA GLU A 93 3.46 -3.99 -9.79
C GLU A 93 3.18 -4.90 -8.59
N ASP A 94 3.88 -6.04 -8.50
CA ASP A 94 3.73 -6.98 -7.39
C ASP A 94 4.15 -6.35 -6.06
N PHE A 95 5.24 -5.59 -6.01
CA PHE A 95 5.66 -4.83 -4.83
C PHE A 95 4.52 -3.94 -4.34
N LYS A 96 3.95 -3.12 -5.24
CA LYS A 96 2.87 -2.18 -4.90
C LYS A 96 1.61 -2.92 -4.48
N GLN A 97 1.27 -4.04 -5.11
CA GLN A 97 0.13 -4.86 -4.72
C GLN A 97 0.33 -5.51 -3.35
N LYS A 98 1.51 -6.10 -3.08
CA LYS A 98 1.81 -6.68 -1.77
C LYS A 98 1.77 -5.62 -0.69
N LEU A 99 2.37 -4.46 -0.92
CA LEU A 99 2.35 -3.35 0.04
C LEU A 99 0.92 -2.85 0.30
N LYS A 100 0.12 -2.75 -0.75
CA LYS A 100 -1.31 -2.41 -0.64
C LYS A 100 -2.05 -3.44 0.22
N SER A 101 -1.82 -4.73 -0.03
CA SER A 101 -2.48 -5.83 0.67
C SER A 101 -2.05 -6.00 2.13
N THR A 102 -0.85 -5.54 2.50
CA THR A 102 -0.37 -5.58 3.89
C THR A 102 -0.79 -4.34 4.67
N MET A 103 -0.67 -3.14 4.09
CA MET A 103 -1.00 -1.88 4.75
C MET A 103 -2.51 -1.64 4.90
N PHE A 104 -3.30 -2.09 3.92
CA PHE A 104 -4.75 -1.88 3.89
C PHE A 104 -5.52 -3.22 3.99
N LYS A 105 -4.91 -4.23 4.63
CA LYS A 105 -5.41 -5.62 4.63
C LYS A 105 -6.89 -5.72 4.99
N GLU A 106 -7.28 -5.18 6.14
CA GLU A 106 -8.67 -5.26 6.63
C GLU A 106 -9.64 -4.55 5.70
N LEU A 107 -9.26 -3.35 5.24
CA LEU A 107 -10.08 -2.57 4.32
C LEU A 107 -10.28 -3.28 2.99
N PHE A 108 -9.25 -3.91 2.43
CA PHE A 108 -9.38 -4.71 1.22
C PHE A 108 -10.22 -5.96 1.42
N TYR A 109 -10.05 -6.65 2.55
CA TYR A 109 -10.86 -7.81 2.88
C TYR A 109 -12.36 -7.46 2.88
N TYR A 110 -12.74 -6.38 3.57
CA TYR A 110 -14.14 -5.94 3.57
C TYR A 110 -14.60 -5.36 2.23
N LEU A 111 -13.73 -4.69 1.47
CA LEU A 111 -14.07 -4.24 0.11
C LEU A 111 -14.43 -5.39 -0.81
N GLU A 112 -13.73 -6.52 -0.74
CA GLU A 112 -14.06 -7.69 -1.56
C GLU A 112 -15.37 -8.33 -1.10
N LEU A 113 -15.53 -8.62 0.19
CA LEU A 113 -16.77 -9.20 0.73
C LEU A 113 -18.01 -8.35 0.43
N ASN A 114 -17.89 -7.02 0.56
CA ASN A 114 -18.96 -6.10 0.25
C ASN A 114 -19.27 -6.06 -1.25
N GLY A 115 -18.27 -6.28 -2.10
CA GLY A 115 -18.45 -6.41 -3.55
C GLY A 115 -19.26 -7.65 -3.90
N GLU A 116 -18.85 -8.81 -3.39
CA GLU A 116 -19.54 -10.08 -3.60
C GLU A 116 -20.99 -10.03 -3.11
N PHE A 117 -21.21 -9.48 -1.90
CA PHE A 117 -22.55 -9.29 -1.36
C PHE A 117 -23.38 -8.34 -2.24
N LYS A 118 -22.82 -7.19 -2.66
CA LYS A 118 -23.52 -6.24 -3.53
C LYS A 118 -23.96 -6.90 -4.83
N ASP A 119 -23.08 -7.65 -5.48
CA ASP A 119 -23.38 -8.27 -6.77
C ASP A 119 -24.48 -9.34 -6.63
N SER A 120 -24.39 -10.18 -5.59
CA SER A 120 -25.42 -11.17 -5.28
C SER A 120 -26.79 -10.54 -4.98
N VAL A 121 -26.82 -9.48 -4.17
CA VAL A 121 -28.08 -8.82 -3.79
C VAL A 121 -28.65 -7.97 -4.93
N THR A 122 -27.80 -7.49 -5.86
CA THR A 122 -28.26 -6.79 -7.06
C THR A 122 -29.02 -7.72 -8.01
N GLU A 123 -28.59 -8.97 -8.15
CA GLU A 123 -29.33 -9.99 -8.90
C GLU A 123 -30.71 -10.22 -8.29
N ASN A 124 -30.77 -10.35 -6.96
CA ASN A 124 -32.03 -10.51 -6.24
C ASN A 124 -32.95 -9.29 -6.34
N PHE A 125 -32.37 -8.08 -6.27
CA PHE A 125 -33.09 -6.83 -6.49
C PHE A 125 -33.75 -6.80 -7.88
N ASN A 126 -32.99 -7.13 -8.94
CA ASN A 126 -33.50 -7.15 -10.31
C ASN A 126 -34.61 -8.20 -10.50
N ASN A 127 -34.53 -9.32 -9.78
CA ASN A 127 -35.54 -10.39 -9.77
C ASN A 127 -36.72 -10.13 -8.81
N LYS A 128 -36.75 -8.99 -8.10
CA LYS A 128 -37.77 -8.60 -7.12
C LYS A 128 -37.97 -9.63 -5.99
N ASN A 129 -36.91 -10.35 -5.61
CA ASN A 129 -36.96 -11.41 -4.60
C ASN A 129 -36.13 -11.06 -3.33
N LEU A 130 -35.85 -9.77 -3.09
CA LEU A 130 -35.10 -9.32 -1.92
C LEU A 130 -35.78 -9.69 -0.60
N SER A 131 -35.03 -10.39 0.24
CA SER A 131 -35.41 -10.66 1.62
C SER A 131 -35.23 -9.42 2.51
N LYS A 132 -35.95 -9.41 3.64
CA LYS A 132 -35.76 -8.38 4.68
C LYS A 132 -34.33 -8.37 5.22
N GLN A 133 -33.73 -9.54 5.40
CA GLN A 133 -32.36 -9.66 5.91
C GLN A 133 -31.34 -9.02 4.96
N GLU A 134 -31.51 -9.16 3.65
CA GLU A 134 -30.63 -8.51 2.67
C GLU A 134 -30.75 -6.99 2.70
N LYS A 135 -31.98 -6.46 2.88
CA LYS A 135 -32.21 -5.02 3.04
C LYS A 135 -31.58 -4.48 4.32
N ASP A 136 -31.72 -5.19 5.44
CA ASP A 136 -31.13 -4.83 6.73
C ASP A 136 -29.59 -4.84 6.64
N ASN A 137 -29.01 -5.87 6.00
CA ASN A 137 -27.58 -5.94 5.75
C ASN A 137 -27.09 -4.82 4.83
N ALA A 138 -27.83 -4.48 3.77
CA ALA A 138 -27.50 -3.37 2.88
C ALA A 138 -27.53 -2.02 3.62
N ALA A 139 -28.47 -1.82 4.56
CA ALA A 139 -28.49 -0.62 5.40
C ALA A 139 -27.23 -0.52 6.28
N ASN A 140 -26.85 -1.60 6.96
CA ASN A 140 -25.63 -1.64 7.77
C ASN A 140 -24.37 -1.37 6.93
N LEU A 141 -24.30 -1.95 5.73
CA LEU A 141 -23.17 -1.75 4.81
C LEU A 141 -23.15 -0.33 4.22
N PHE A 142 -24.31 0.30 4.00
CA PHE A 142 -24.39 1.71 3.60
C PHE A 142 -23.81 2.63 4.69
N ASP A 143 -24.11 2.36 5.96
CA ASP A 143 -23.59 3.14 7.08
C ASP A 143 -22.09 2.94 7.24
N TRP A 144 -21.63 1.68 7.26
CA TRP A 144 -20.21 1.35 7.33
C TRP A 144 -19.41 1.99 6.18
N THR A 145 -19.87 1.84 4.93
CA THR A 145 -19.19 2.45 3.77
C THR A 145 -19.15 3.97 3.86
N SER A 146 -20.20 4.60 4.39
CA SER A 146 -20.25 6.04 4.62
C SER A 146 -19.22 6.51 5.65
N GLU A 147 -19.04 5.77 6.73
CA GLU A 147 -18.02 6.05 7.75
C GLU A 147 -16.60 5.89 7.19
N GLN A 148 -16.34 4.82 6.42
CA GLN A 148 -15.03 4.59 5.81
C GLN A 148 -14.67 5.69 4.79
N ILE A 149 -15.64 6.16 3.99
CA ILE A 149 -15.43 7.29 3.07
C ILE A 149 -15.02 8.55 3.85
N LYS A 150 -15.77 8.91 4.90
CA LYS A 150 -15.47 10.08 5.73
C LYS A 150 -14.09 9.97 6.39
N PHE A 151 -13.76 8.81 6.93
CA PHE A 151 -12.45 8.55 7.52
C PHE A 151 -11.33 8.76 6.50
N LEU A 152 -11.43 8.16 5.31
CA LEU A 152 -10.40 8.30 4.28
C LEU A 152 -10.28 9.73 3.76
N GLU A 153 -11.40 10.44 3.54
CA GLU A 153 -11.39 11.84 3.07
C GLU A 153 -10.71 12.76 4.09
N SER A 154 -10.97 12.57 5.39
CA SER A 154 -10.39 13.38 6.47
C SER A 154 -8.95 13.03 6.85
N LYS A 155 -8.50 11.79 6.60
CA LYS A 155 -7.15 11.34 6.99
C LYS A 155 -6.08 12.00 6.12
N ASN A 156 -5.19 12.76 6.77
CA ASN A 156 -3.96 13.28 6.18
C ASN A 156 -2.81 12.27 6.34
N PHE A 157 -2.60 11.43 5.31
CA PHE A 157 -1.55 10.41 5.35
C PHE A 157 -0.12 10.97 5.35
N LYS A 158 0.08 12.24 5.00
CA LYS A 158 1.41 12.89 5.02
C LYS A 158 1.98 13.04 6.44
N GLU A 159 1.12 13.01 7.44
CA GLU A 159 1.51 13.13 8.85
C GLU A 159 1.74 11.77 9.53
N GLU A 160 1.39 10.67 8.87
CA GLU A 160 1.48 9.32 9.41
C GLU A 160 2.96 8.91 9.61
N PRO A 161 3.41 8.64 10.85
CA PRO A 161 4.82 8.31 11.13
C PRO A 161 5.35 7.13 10.31
N GLN A 162 4.51 6.12 10.03
CA GLN A 162 4.85 4.96 9.20
C GLN A 162 5.16 5.31 7.73
N LEU A 163 4.74 6.50 7.28
CA LEU A 163 4.87 7.00 5.92
C LEU A 163 5.90 8.13 5.76
N LYS A 164 6.40 8.68 6.87
CA LYS A 164 7.40 9.75 6.86
C LYS A 164 8.74 9.21 6.37
N ASN A 165 9.14 9.61 5.17
CA ASN A 165 10.43 9.28 4.61
C ASN A 165 11.09 10.52 4.01
N VAL A 166 12.34 10.83 4.34
CA VAL A 166 13.08 11.97 3.80
C VAL A 166 13.63 11.69 2.39
N ILE A 167 13.84 10.41 2.07
CA ILE A 167 14.41 9.96 0.80
C ILE A 167 13.29 9.64 -0.18
N THR A 168 12.40 8.72 0.18
CA THR A 168 11.34 8.22 -0.71
C THR A 168 10.04 9.03 -0.63
N LYS A 169 10.06 10.19 0.05
CA LYS A 169 8.86 11.01 0.38
C LYS A 169 7.84 11.08 -0.74
N LYS A 170 8.27 11.61 -1.88
CA LYS A 170 7.41 11.91 -3.02
C LYS A 170 6.80 10.63 -3.60
N LEU A 171 7.59 9.57 -3.69
CA LEU A 171 7.14 8.28 -4.21
C LEU A 171 6.09 7.65 -3.29
N VAL A 172 6.31 7.72 -1.98
CA VAL A 172 5.36 7.23 -0.96
C VAL A 172 4.07 8.05 -0.99
N GLU A 173 4.17 9.38 -1.00
CA GLU A 173 3.01 10.28 -1.05
C GLU A 173 2.17 10.06 -2.32
N GLU A 174 2.80 9.97 -3.49
CA GLU A 174 2.11 9.69 -4.76
C GLU A 174 1.43 8.32 -4.74
N TRP A 175 2.08 7.28 -4.21
CA TRP A 175 1.50 5.95 -4.13
C TRP A 175 0.31 5.89 -3.16
N ILE A 176 0.41 6.54 -2.01
CA ILE A 176 -0.67 6.59 -1.01
C ILE A 176 -1.88 7.34 -1.56
N GLU A 177 -1.69 8.52 -2.16
CA GLU A 177 -2.80 9.28 -2.74
C GLU A 177 -3.50 8.50 -3.85
N LYS A 178 -2.73 7.83 -4.72
CA LYS A 178 -3.32 6.95 -5.74
C LYS A 178 -4.12 5.81 -5.11
N THR A 179 -3.55 5.13 -4.11
CA THR A 179 -4.20 4.01 -3.41
C THR A 179 -5.47 4.44 -2.69
N LYS A 180 -5.43 5.57 -1.99
CA LYS A 180 -6.58 6.19 -1.31
C LYS A 180 -7.70 6.48 -2.32
N ASN A 181 -7.38 7.08 -3.45
CA ASN A 181 -8.37 7.42 -4.47
C ASN A 181 -9.02 6.17 -5.10
N GLU A 182 -8.24 5.12 -5.35
CA GLU A 182 -8.77 3.83 -5.82
C GLU A 182 -9.75 3.22 -4.81
N ILE A 183 -9.42 3.24 -3.52
CA ILE A 183 -10.28 2.72 -2.45
C ILE A 183 -11.55 3.56 -2.34
N LEU A 184 -11.42 4.89 -2.31
CA LEU A 184 -12.56 5.81 -2.24
C LEU A 184 -13.52 5.61 -3.41
N ALA A 185 -13.02 5.42 -4.62
CA ALA A 185 -13.85 5.16 -5.79
C ALA A 185 -14.68 3.86 -5.61
N ARG A 186 -14.05 2.78 -5.12
CA ARG A 186 -14.74 1.51 -4.84
C ARG A 186 -15.80 1.65 -3.76
N LEU A 187 -15.47 2.30 -2.63
CA LEU A 187 -16.42 2.53 -1.54
C LEU A 187 -17.63 3.37 -1.99
N LYS A 188 -17.40 4.44 -2.75
CA LYS A 188 -18.48 5.28 -3.30
C LYS A 188 -19.39 4.48 -4.23
N TRP A 189 -18.82 3.63 -5.09
CA TRP A 189 -19.59 2.75 -5.96
C TRP A 189 -20.41 1.70 -5.20
N GLN A 190 -19.84 1.12 -4.14
CA GLN A 190 -20.55 0.15 -3.29
C GLN A 190 -21.68 0.83 -2.51
N LYS A 191 -21.41 1.98 -1.91
CA LYS A 191 -22.39 2.78 -1.17
C LYS A 191 -23.64 3.08 -2.01
N LEU A 192 -23.47 3.50 -3.27
CA LEU A 192 -24.59 3.76 -4.18
C LEU A 192 -25.46 2.50 -4.39
N GLY A 193 -24.83 1.33 -4.54
CA GLY A 193 -25.56 0.07 -4.68
C GLY A 193 -26.38 -0.26 -3.43
N PHE A 194 -25.77 -0.14 -2.25
CA PHE A 194 -26.46 -0.39 -0.98
C PHE A 194 -27.58 0.62 -0.70
N GLU A 195 -27.40 1.88 -1.10
CA GLU A 195 -28.44 2.91 -1.00
C GLU A 195 -29.69 2.55 -1.82
N MET A 196 -29.50 2.05 -3.04
CA MET A 196 -30.61 1.59 -3.86
C MET A 196 -31.34 0.42 -3.20
N ILE A 197 -30.59 -0.61 -2.77
CA ILE A 197 -31.16 -1.82 -2.18
C ILE A 197 -31.93 -1.52 -0.89
N LYS A 198 -31.38 -0.68 0.00
CA LYS A 198 -32.02 -0.39 1.30
C LYS A 198 -33.33 0.40 1.18
N ASN A 199 -33.49 1.18 0.10
CA ASN A 199 -34.63 2.07 -0.12
C ASN A 199 -35.77 1.41 -0.92
N CYS A 200 -35.60 0.15 -1.32
CA CYS A 200 -36.61 -0.66 -2.00
C CYS A 200 -37.36 -1.54 -1.01
#